data_AF-A0A6J4VBU2-F1
#
_entry.id   AF-A0A6J4VBU2-F1
#
_cell.length_a   1.000
_cell.length_b   1.000
_cell.length_c   1.000
_cell.angle_alpha   90.00
_cell.angle_beta   90.00
_cell.angle_gamma   90.00
#
_symmetry.space_group_name_H-M   'P 1'
#
loop_
_entity.id
_entity.type
_entity.pdbx_description
1 polymer ?
#
loop_
_entity_poly.entity_id
_entity_poly.type
_entity_poly.pdbx_seq_one_letter_code
_entity_poly.pdbx_strand_id
1 'polypeptide(L)'
;MVGVAFPNLLLAASLLLVALIGDVSLFGVPVWATILYVPTVVLAVLANPLVRPLWRRISMINLATMAIVFPALVVRQGMIRIPFVDRGNGTLLAPTMVTLVVVFALLIVGLGCAVLSQEDPEFAGVAFLPAAMLVPVLAGQNGPSGLMATLWALAIVYLTSAALTVVASMLVGPYATLVAPVAIAVEFVTLTLMRSDSIFPIGAGSVAKGLFFVVVGVTVTLSILVPMASAWIRQVTRIAQSSDRRLSHQ
;
A
#
# COMPACT_ATOMS: atom_id res chain seq x y z
N MET A 1 -9.87 -16.77 -12.09
CA MET A 1 -9.09 -15.57 -12.45
C MET A 1 -9.60 -14.33 -11.72
N VAL A 2 -10.87 -13.91 -11.90
CA VAL A 2 -11.47 -12.75 -11.16
C VAL A 2 -11.42 -12.87 -9.63
N GLY A 3 -11.46 -14.11 -9.10
CA GLY A 3 -11.44 -14.35 -7.67
C GLY A 3 -10.26 -13.72 -6.93
N VAL A 4 -9.07 -13.58 -7.53
CA VAL A 4 -7.88 -13.06 -6.83
C VAL A 4 -8.00 -11.57 -6.51
N ALA A 5 -8.77 -10.81 -7.30
CA ALA A 5 -9.02 -9.39 -7.09
C ALA A 5 -10.10 -9.10 -6.03
N PHE A 6 -10.85 -10.13 -5.59
CA PHE A 6 -11.99 -9.97 -4.69
C PHE A 6 -11.68 -9.22 -3.39
N PRO A 7 -10.55 -9.46 -2.68
CA PRO A 7 -10.23 -8.70 -1.46
C PRO A 7 -10.05 -7.20 -1.70
N ASN A 8 -9.48 -6.81 -2.84
CA ASN A 8 -9.31 -5.40 -3.21
C ASN A 8 -10.64 -4.78 -3.63
N LEU A 9 -11.47 -5.51 -4.38
CA LEU A 9 -12.82 -5.07 -4.74
C LEU A 9 -13.71 -4.89 -3.50
N LEU A 10 -13.60 -5.79 -2.53
CA LEU A 10 -14.37 -5.72 -1.29
C LEU A 10 -14.00 -4.47 -0.50
N LEU A 11 -12.71 -4.19 -0.35
CA LEU A 11 -12.27 -2.99 0.37
C LEU A 11 -12.63 -1.70 -0.40
N ALA A 12 -12.52 -1.70 -1.73
CA ALA A 12 -12.99 -0.59 -2.56
C ALA A 12 -14.50 -0.34 -2.38
N ALA A 13 -15.31 -1.39 -2.41
CA ALA A 13 -16.75 -1.29 -2.19
C ALA A 13 -17.07 -0.76 -0.78
N SER A 14 -16.37 -1.24 0.24
CA SER A 14 -16.47 -0.72 1.61
C SER A 14 -16.13 0.77 1.68
N LEU A 15 -15.04 1.21 1.03
CA LEU A 15 -14.65 2.63 0.98
C LEU A 15 -15.70 3.50 0.28
N LEU A 16 -16.28 3.02 -0.82
CA LEU A 16 -17.36 3.72 -1.53
C LEU A 16 -18.63 3.82 -0.69
N LEU A 17 -19.03 2.73 -0.02
CA LEU A 17 -20.19 2.74 0.88
C LEU A 17 -19.99 3.72 2.03
N VAL A 18 -18.80 3.73 2.63
CA VAL A 18 -18.46 4.70 3.68
C VAL A 18 -18.49 6.13 3.14
N ALA A 19 -17.98 6.38 1.93
CA ALA A 19 -18.02 7.69 1.29
C ALA A 19 -19.46 8.18 1.04
N LEU A 20 -20.40 7.28 0.77
CA LEU A 20 -21.82 7.60 0.57
C LEU A 20 -22.58 7.82 1.89
N ILE A 21 -22.24 7.07 2.94
CA ILE A 21 -22.91 7.16 4.25
C ILE A 21 -22.44 8.40 5.03
N GLY A 22 -21.17 8.78 4.88
CA GLY A 22 -20.58 9.89 5.63
C GLY A 22 -20.31 9.56 7.10
N ASP A 23 -20.23 10.59 7.94
CA ASP A 23 -19.85 10.46 9.36
C ASP A 23 -21.07 10.15 10.24
N VAL A 24 -21.62 8.95 10.07
CA VAL A 24 -22.75 8.46 10.88
C VAL A 24 -22.21 7.63 12.05
N SER A 25 -22.59 8.01 13.28
CA SER A 25 -22.30 7.24 14.49
C SER A 25 -23.59 6.63 15.04
N LEU A 26 -23.61 5.30 15.23
CA LEU A 26 -24.72 4.59 15.86
C LEU A 26 -24.25 4.13 17.24
N PHE A 27 -24.94 4.54 18.32
CA PHE A 27 -24.57 4.20 19.70
C PHE A 27 -23.12 4.57 20.09
N GLY A 28 -22.59 5.67 19.54
CA GLY A 28 -21.20 6.10 19.77
C GLY A 28 -20.15 5.29 19.01
N VAL A 29 -20.55 4.28 18.22
CA VAL A 29 -19.66 3.54 17.33
C VAL A 29 -19.71 4.20 15.95
N PRO A 30 -18.54 4.60 15.39
CA PRO A 30 -18.48 5.10 14.02
C PRO A 30 -18.87 3.99 13.04
N VAL A 31 -20.05 4.11 12.41
CA VAL A 31 -20.57 3.10 11.48
C VAL A 31 -19.61 2.91 10.31
N TRP A 32 -18.93 3.98 9.92
CA TRP A 32 -17.92 3.96 8.88
C TRP A 32 -16.78 2.97 9.18
N ALA A 33 -16.32 2.87 10.43
CA ALA A 33 -15.23 1.98 10.80
C ALA A 33 -15.66 0.51 10.67
N THR A 34 -16.89 0.21 11.07
CA THR A 34 -17.47 -1.12 10.96
C THR A 34 -17.59 -1.54 9.49
N ILE A 35 -18.15 -0.70 8.62
CA ILE A 35 -18.32 -1.01 7.20
C ILE A 35 -16.97 -1.16 6.49
N LEU A 36 -15.97 -0.39 6.92
CA LEU A 36 -14.63 -0.41 6.34
C LEU A 36 -13.87 -1.69 6.69
N TYR A 37 -13.79 -2.03 7.97
CA TYR A 37 -12.89 -3.08 8.46
C TYR A 37 -13.55 -4.45 8.55
N VAL A 38 -14.83 -4.54 8.94
CA VAL A 38 -15.49 -5.84 9.19
C VAL A 38 -15.47 -6.75 7.96
N PRO A 39 -15.83 -6.31 6.74
CA PRO A 39 -15.83 -7.21 5.58
C PRO A 39 -14.45 -7.79 5.30
N THR A 40 -13.41 -6.98 5.40
CA THR A 40 -12.02 -7.38 5.14
C THR A 40 -11.47 -8.29 6.26
N VAL A 41 -11.81 -8.02 7.53
CA VAL A 41 -11.47 -8.89 8.67
C VAL A 41 -12.17 -10.24 8.56
N VAL A 42 -13.47 -10.24 8.27
CA VAL A 42 -14.26 -11.46 8.05
C VAL A 42 -13.64 -12.29 6.93
N LEU A 43 -13.24 -11.66 5.82
CA LEU A 43 -12.55 -12.35 4.74
C LEU A 43 -11.18 -12.91 5.18
N ALA A 44 -10.40 -12.16 5.96
CA ALA A 44 -9.10 -12.60 6.46
C ALA A 44 -9.17 -13.77 7.45
N VAL A 45 -10.24 -13.84 8.26
CA VAL A 45 -10.44 -14.87 9.29
C VAL A 45 -11.13 -16.11 8.73
N LEU A 46 -12.18 -15.93 7.92
CA LEU A 46 -13.03 -17.03 7.45
C LEU A 46 -12.56 -17.64 6.12
N ALA A 47 -11.64 -16.99 5.38
CA ALA A 47 -11.11 -17.59 4.16
C ALA A 47 -10.32 -18.87 4.47
N ASN A 48 -10.84 -20.00 3.99
CA ASN A 48 -10.19 -21.29 4.16
C ASN A 48 -8.80 -21.27 3.50
N PRO A 49 -7.71 -21.45 4.27
CA PRO A 49 -6.35 -21.37 3.75
C PRO A 49 -6.03 -22.46 2.72
N LEU A 50 -6.77 -23.58 2.72
CA LEU A 50 -6.57 -24.69 1.79
C LEU A 50 -7.22 -24.43 0.42
N VAL A 51 -8.30 -23.64 0.37
CA VAL A 51 -9.08 -23.42 -0.85
C VAL A 51 -8.75 -22.08 -1.50
N ARG A 52 -8.54 -21.03 -0.71
CA ARG A 52 -8.28 -19.66 -1.21
C ARG A 52 -7.22 -18.94 -0.37
N PRO A 53 -5.96 -19.42 -0.34
CA PRO A 53 -4.89 -18.83 0.47
C PRO A 53 -4.63 -17.35 0.12
N LEU A 54 -4.73 -16.99 -1.17
CA LEU A 54 -4.52 -15.62 -1.64
C LEU A 54 -5.54 -14.63 -1.07
N TRP A 55 -6.79 -15.05 -0.83
CA TRP A 55 -7.83 -14.17 -0.29
C TRP A 55 -7.46 -13.68 1.10
N ARG A 56 -7.02 -14.63 1.94
CA ARG A 56 -6.58 -14.36 3.29
C ARG A 56 -5.35 -13.45 3.30
N ARG A 57 -4.34 -13.76 2.48
CA ARG A 57 -3.08 -12.99 2.37
C ARG A 57 -3.31 -11.55 1.94
N ILE A 58 -4.04 -11.33 0.85
CA ILE A 58 -4.33 -9.98 0.33
C ILE A 58 -5.21 -9.21 1.32
N SER A 59 -6.17 -9.86 1.97
CA SER A 59 -6.99 -9.21 3.01
C SER A 59 -6.14 -8.73 4.20
N MET A 60 -5.16 -9.52 4.67
CA MET A 60 -4.24 -9.09 5.73
C MET A 60 -3.38 -7.90 5.30
N ILE A 61 -2.87 -7.90 4.07
CA ILE A 61 -2.05 -6.82 3.53
C ILE A 61 -2.89 -5.53 3.39
N ASN A 62 -4.14 -5.66 2.94
CA ASN A 62 -5.07 -4.55 2.84
C ASN A 62 -5.36 -3.93 4.21
N LEU A 63 -5.61 -4.76 5.22
CA LEU A 63 -5.77 -4.31 6.61
C LEU A 63 -4.52 -3.62 7.13
N ALA A 64 -3.33 -4.19 6.90
CA ALA A 64 -2.07 -3.58 7.31
C ALA A 64 -1.81 -2.24 6.61
N THR A 65 -2.14 -2.15 5.32
CA THR A 65 -2.02 -0.92 4.53
C THR A 65 -2.93 0.18 5.09
N MET A 66 -4.19 -0.15 5.39
CA MET A 66 -5.17 0.79 5.95
C MET A 66 -4.88 1.17 7.40
N ALA A 67 -4.34 0.25 8.20
CA ALA A 67 -4.08 0.47 9.62
C ALA A 67 -2.73 1.14 9.89
N ILE A 68 -1.72 0.95 9.04
CA ILE A 68 -0.34 1.39 9.27
C ILE A 68 0.08 2.44 8.25
N VAL A 69 0.05 2.11 6.95
CA VAL A 69 0.60 2.97 5.88
C VAL A 69 -0.26 4.22 5.69
N PHE A 70 -1.58 4.05 5.61
CA PHE A 70 -2.50 5.17 5.39
C PHE A 70 -2.41 6.24 6.51
N PRO A 71 -2.52 5.91 7.81
CA PRO A 71 -2.39 6.90 8.87
C PRO A 71 -1.02 7.56 8.89
N ALA A 72 0.06 6.79 8.69
CA ALA A 72 1.41 7.34 8.63
C ALA A 72 1.56 8.37 7.50
N LEU A 73 0.99 8.09 6.32
CA LEU A 73 0.99 9.03 5.20
C LEU A 73 0.15 10.27 5.51
N VAL A 74 -1.05 10.13 6.07
CA VAL A 74 -1.90 11.27 6.46
C VAL A 74 -1.18 12.19 7.46
N VAL A 75 -0.56 11.63 8.49
CA VAL A 75 0.23 12.41 9.47
C VAL A 75 1.40 13.11 8.77
N ARG A 76 2.11 12.42 7.88
CA ARG A 76 3.21 13.00 7.09
C ARG A 76 2.75 14.20 6.27
N GLN A 77 1.61 14.08 5.61
CA GLN A 77 1.06 15.16 4.82
C GLN A 77 0.69 16.37 5.67
N GLY A 78 0.09 16.15 6.85
CA GLY A 78 -0.22 17.23 7.79
C GLY A 78 1.03 18.01 8.19
N MET A 79 2.16 17.31 8.42
CA MET A 79 3.40 17.91 8.91
C MET A 79 4.22 18.61 7.82
N ILE A 80 4.25 18.10 6.59
CA ILE A 80 5.01 18.69 5.47
C ILE A 80 4.39 20.00 4.98
N ARG A 81 3.11 20.23 5.28
CA ARG A 81 2.37 21.43 4.86
C ARG A 81 2.63 22.67 5.71
N ILE A 82 3.31 22.53 6.84
CA ILE A 82 3.66 23.68 7.68
C ILE A 82 4.70 24.50 6.89
N PRO A 83 4.38 25.74 6.45
CA PRO A 83 5.36 26.60 5.81
C PRO A 83 6.54 26.75 6.79
N PHE A 84 7.78 26.86 6.30
CA PHE A 84 9.01 26.97 7.10
C PHE A 84 9.63 25.67 7.67
N VAL A 85 9.49 24.53 6.96
CA VAL A 85 10.43 23.40 7.17
C VAL A 85 11.78 23.79 6.60
N ASP A 86 12.61 24.46 7.40
CA ASP A 86 13.95 24.88 7.02
C ASP A 86 14.98 24.48 8.09
N ARG A 87 16.17 24.09 7.63
CA ARG A 87 17.26 23.61 8.49
C ARG A 87 17.75 24.72 9.42
N GLY A 88 17.57 25.98 9.00
CA GLY A 88 17.89 27.17 9.78
C GLY A 88 16.98 27.42 10.99
N ASN A 89 15.76 26.86 11.02
CA ASN A 89 14.77 27.14 12.07
C ASN A 89 14.58 26.00 13.07
N GLY A 90 15.35 24.90 12.97
CA GLY A 90 15.26 23.76 13.90
C GLY A 90 13.98 22.90 13.77
N THR A 91 13.07 23.24 12.86
CA THR A 91 11.77 22.57 12.65
C THR A 91 11.85 21.29 11.82
N LEU A 92 13.05 20.89 11.43
CA LEU A 92 13.29 19.85 10.43
C LEU A 92 13.21 18.41 10.98
N LEU A 93 13.30 18.26 12.30
CA LEU A 93 13.28 16.97 12.96
C LEU A 93 11.93 16.26 12.81
N ALA A 94 10.81 16.97 13.01
CA ALA A 94 9.46 16.41 12.91
C ALA A 94 9.14 15.80 11.52
N PRO A 95 9.29 16.53 10.39
CA PRO A 95 9.00 15.96 9.07
C PRO A 95 9.97 14.84 8.67
N THR A 96 11.20 14.87 9.19
CA THR A 96 12.17 13.78 8.99
C THR A 96 11.72 12.51 9.74
N MET A 97 11.33 12.63 11.02
CA MET A 97 10.85 11.50 11.82
C MET A 97 9.59 10.88 11.23
N VAL A 98 8.62 11.69 10.80
CA VAL A 98 7.40 11.16 10.20
C VAL A 98 7.69 10.52 8.83
N THR A 99 8.66 11.05 8.06
CA THR A 99 9.13 10.39 6.84
C THR A 99 9.76 9.04 7.13
N LEU A 100 10.57 8.92 8.19
CA LEU A 100 11.11 7.63 8.65
C LEU A 100 10.01 6.66 9.06
N VAL A 101 8.97 7.13 9.77
CA VAL A 101 7.80 6.30 10.13
C VAL A 101 7.10 5.76 8.89
N VAL A 102 6.91 6.59 7.86
CA VAL A 102 6.32 6.14 6.59
C VAL A 102 7.21 5.11 5.88
N VAL A 103 8.52 5.37 5.81
CA VAL A 103 9.48 4.42 5.23
C VAL A 103 9.44 3.09 5.98
N PHE A 104 9.42 3.12 7.30
CA PHE A 104 9.36 1.92 8.14
C PHE A 104 8.03 1.18 7.98
N ALA A 105 6.90 1.90 7.90
CA ALA A 105 5.59 1.32 7.62
C ALA A 105 5.57 0.60 6.25
N LEU A 106 6.12 1.23 5.20
CA LEU A 106 6.26 0.63 3.88
C LEU A 106 7.17 -0.60 3.90
N LEU A 107 8.26 -0.57 4.67
CA LEU A 107 9.14 -1.73 4.84
C LEU A 107 8.44 -2.89 5.55
N ILE A 108 7.70 -2.63 6.63
CA ILE A 108 6.92 -3.65 7.35
C ILE A 108 5.91 -4.29 6.40
N VAL A 109 5.12 -3.48 5.68
CA VAL A 109 4.11 -3.99 4.76
C VAL A 109 4.76 -4.71 3.58
N GLY A 110 5.83 -4.17 3.01
CA GLY A 110 6.57 -4.79 1.91
C GLY A 110 7.18 -6.14 2.29
N LEU A 111 7.83 -6.23 3.45
CA LEU A 111 8.36 -7.49 3.97
C LEU A 111 7.23 -8.48 4.31
N GLY A 112 6.13 -7.99 4.89
CA GLY A 112 4.92 -8.77 5.12
C GLY A 112 4.36 -9.36 3.82
N CYS A 113 4.31 -8.57 2.74
CA CYS A 113 3.94 -9.03 1.40
C CYS A 113 4.90 -10.12 0.90
N ALA A 114 6.21 -9.91 1.06
CA ALA A 114 7.22 -10.87 0.61
C ALA A 114 7.10 -12.22 1.33
N VAL A 115 6.88 -12.21 2.65
CA VAL A 115 6.70 -13.40 3.48
C VAL A 115 5.39 -14.10 3.18
N LEU A 116 4.27 -13.37 3.14
CA LEU A 116 2.95 -13.95 2.91
C LEU A 116 2.82 -14.52 1.50
N SER A 117 3.49 -13.94 0.51
CA SER A 117 3.44 -14.38 -0.89
C SER A 117 4.61 -15.29 -1.29
N GLN A 118 5.36 -15.86 -0.33
CA GLN A 118 6.51 -16.72 -0.64
C GLN A 118 6.20 -17.92 -1.55
N GLU A 119 4.97 -18.42 -1.56
CA GLU A 119 4.56 -19.51 -2.46
C GLU A 119 4.44 -19.01 -3.91
N ASP A 120 3.95 -17.78 -4.09
CA ASP A 120 3.60 -17.13 -5.35
C ASP A 120 4.30 -15.74 -5.47
N PRO A 121 5.63 -15.70 -5.59
CA PRO A 121 6.40 -14.44 -5.53
C PRO A 121 6.06 -13.47 -6.68
N GLU A 122 5.55 -13.99 -7.79
CA GLU A 122 5.09 -13.20 -8.94
C GLU A 122 3.96 -12.23 -8.58
N PHE A 123 3.12 -12.61 -7.59
CA PHE A 123 2.00 -11.80 -7.12
C PHE A 123 2.36 -10.91 -5.92
N ALA A 124 3.57 -11.02 -5.37
CA ALA A 124 3.99 -10.24 -4.21
C ALA A 124 4.01 -8.73 -4.50
N GLY A 125 4.46 -8.33 -5.70
CA GLY A 125 4.43 -6.92 -6.14
C GLY A 125 3.00 -6.38 -6.27
N VAL A 126 2.09 -7.20 -6.78
CA VAL A 126 0.66 -6.86 -6.93
C VAL A 126 -0.02 -6.72 -5.56
N ALA A 127 0.34 -7.56 -4.60
CA ALA A 127 -0.18 -7.46 -3.25
C ALA A 127 0.29 -6.20 -2.51
N PHE A 128 1.52 -5.72 -2.79
CA PHE A 128 2.05 -4.46 -2.26
C PHE A 128 1.47 -3.21 -2.95
N LEU A 129 0.81 -3.38 -4.08
CA LEU A 129 0.40 -2.30 -4.99
C LEU A 129 -0.51 -1.25 -4.33
N PRO A 130 -1.53 -1.60 -3.51
CA PRO A 130 -2.30 -0.57 -2.79
C PRO A 130 -1.41 0.34 -1.94
N ALA A 131 -0.52 -0.22 -1.14
CA ALA A 131 0.40 0.55 -0.30
C ALA A 131 1.33 1.44 -1.13
N ALA A 132 1.77 0.94 -2.29
CA ALA A 132 2.63 1.69 -3.19
C ALA A 132 1.90 2.89 -3.83
N MET A 133 0.66 2.70 -4.31
CA MET A 133 -0.14 3.75 -4.94
C MET A 133 -0.62 4.82 -3.95
N LEU A 134 -0.77 4.49 -2.65
CA LEU A 134 -1.11 5.50 -1.64
C LEU A 134 -0.09 6.63 -1.55
N VAL A 135 1.19 6.34 -1.80
CA VAL A 135 2.27 7.32 -1.70
C VAL A 135 2.07 8.46 -2.70
N PRO A 136 2.01 8.23 -4.03
CA PRO A 136 1.77 9.27 -5.03
C PRO A 136 0.39 9.92 -4.92
N VAL A 137 -0.68 9.16 -4.62
CA VAL A 137 -2.02 9.75 -4.43
C VAL A 137 -2.04 10.79 -3.32
N LEU A 138 -1.50 10.44 -2.16
CA LEU A 138 -1.49 11.36 -1.03
C LEU A 138 -0.54 12.51 -1.30
N ALA A 139 0.69 12.25 -1.74
CA ALA A 139 1.62 13.25 -2.29
C ALA A 139 0.96 14.28 -3.25
N GLY A 140 -0.02 13.82 -4.02
CA GLY A 140 -0.84 14.57 -4.98
C GLY A 140 -1.91 15.51 -4.40
N GLN A 141 -2.06 15.63 -3.09
CA GLN A 141 -3.10 16.47 -2.49
C GLN A 141 -2.53 17.78 -1.93
N ASN A 142 -2.96 18.93 -2.48
CA ASN A 142 -2.50 20.28 -2.12
C ASN A 142 -3.33 20.98 -1.02
N GLY A 143 -4.36 20.33 -0.46
CA GLY A 143 -5.22 20.91 0.58
C GLY A 143 -5.73 19.88 1.58
N PRO A 144 -6.33 20.29 2.72
CA PRO A 144 -7.02 19.36 3.62
C PRO A 144 -8.08 18.63 2.80
N SER A 145 -7.80 17.39 2.44
CA SER A 145 -8.76 16.56 1.76
C SER A 145 -9.83 16.25 2.78
N GLY A 146 -11.05 16.73 2.51
CA GLY A 146 -12.21 16.28 3.27
C GLY A 146 -12.25 14.75 3.25
N LEU A 147 -12.71 14.15 4.34
CA LEU A 147 -12.81 12.71 4.52
C LEU A 147 -13.32 11.99 3.25
N MET A 148 -14.36 12.56 2.62
CA MET A 148 -14.95 12.06 1.38
C MET A 148 -13.95 12.00 0.21
N ALA A 149 -13.18 13.05 -0.06
CA ALA A 149 -12.19 13.05 -1.14
C ALA A 149 -11.09 11.99 -0.90
N THR A 150 -10.69 11.82 0.36
CA THR A 150 -9.71 10.79 0.75
C THR A 150 -10.28 9.39 0.54
N LEU A 151 -11.52 9.12 0.97
CA LEU A 151 -12.18 7.83 0.78
C LEU A 151 -12.36 7.49 -0.72
N TRP A 152 -12.72 8.47 -1.55
CA TRP A 152 -12.78 8.30 -3.00
C TRP A 152 -11.41 7.96 -3.60
N ALA A 153 -10.36 8.68 -3.20
CA ALA A 153 -9.01 8.42 -3.68
C ALA A 153 -8.53 7.01 -3.27
N LEU A 154 -8.80 6.59 -2.04
CA LEU A 154 -8.54 5.22 -1.57
C LEU A 154 -9.33 4.18 -2.37
N ALA A 155 -10.62 4.42 -2.61
CA ALA A 155 -11.45 3.50 -3.39
C ALA A 155 -10.89 3.31 -4.80
N ILE A 156 -10.45 4.39 -5.45
CA ILE A 156 -9.80 4.34 -6.76
C ILE A 156 -8.50 3.54 -6.71
N VAL A 157 -7.66 3.73 -5.68
CA VAL A 157 -6.43 2.94 -5.50
C VAL A 157 -6.75 1.44 -5.41
N TYR A 158 -7.74 1.06 -4.60
CA TYR A 158 -8.12 -0.34 -4.45
C TYR A 158 -8.80 -0.92 -5.71
N LEU A 159 -9.59 -0.12 -6.45
CA LEU A 159 -10.16 -0.53 -7.74
C LEU A 159 -9.09 -0.72 -8.80
N THR A 160 -8.15 0.24 -8.93
CA THR A 160 -7.04 0.13 -9.87
C THR A 160 -6.15 -1.05 -9.50
N SER A 161 -5.88 -1.26 -8.22
CA SER A 161 -5.16 -2.45 -7.76
C SER A 161 -5.92 -3.74 -8.09
N ALA A 162 -7.24 -3.79 -7.89
CA ALA A 162 -8.03 -4.95 -8.29
C ALA A 162 -7.94 -5.23 -9.80
N ALA A 163 -8.05 -4.20 -10.64
CA ALA A 163 -7.92 -4.32 -12.09
C ALA A 163 -6.52 -4.83 -12.49
N LEU A 164 -5.48 -4.28 -11.89
CA LEU A 164 -4.09 -4.70 -12.13
C LEU A 164 -3.82 -6.12 -11.62
N THR A 165 -4.47 -6.56 -10.54
CA THR A 165 -4.43 -7.95 -10.09
C THR A 165 -5.05 -8.89 -11.13
N VAL A 166 -6.16 -8.50 -11.76
CA VAL A 166 -6.75 -9.26 -12.86
C VAL A 166 -5.78 -9.32 -14.03
N VAL A 167 -5.21 -8.19 -14.45
CA VAL A 167 -4.21 -8.14 -15.53
C VAL A 167 -3.00 -9.03 -15.22
N ALA A 168 -2.44 -8.93 -14.02
CA ALA A 168 -1.32 -9.75 -13.57
C ALA A 168 -1.65 -11.25 -13.64
N SER A 169 -2.89 -11.65 -13.31
CA SER A 169 -3.33 -13.04 -13.39
C SER A 169 -3.48 -13.59 -14.83
N MET A 170 -3.51 -12.70 -15.83
CA MET A 170 -3.54 -13.07 -17.25
C MET A 170 -2.14 -13.12 -17.88
N LEU A 171 -1.14 -12.55 -17.21
CA LEU A 171 0.24 -12.55 -17.67
C LEU A 171 0.94 -13.84 -17.24
N VAL A 172 1.84 -14.33 -18.10
CA VAL A 172 2.57 -15.59 -17.87
C VAL A 172 3.93 -15.31 -17.21
N GLY A 173 4.19 -15.92 -16.06
CA GLY A 173 5.51 -15.96 -15.43
C GLY A 173 6.05 -14.57 -15.03
N PRO A 174 7.29 -14.20 -15.44
CA PRO A 174 7.98 -13.02 -14.90
C PRO A 174 7.29 -11.70 -15.23
N TYR A 175 6.45 -11.65 -16.27
CA TYR A 175 5.76 -10.41 -16.67
C TYR A 175 4.77 -9.91 -15.61
N ALA A 176 4.21 -10.78 -14.77
CA ALA A 176 3.33 -10.37 -13.68
C ALA A 176 4.06 -9.49 -12.64
N THR A 177 5.37 -9.71 -12.45
CA THR A 177 6.19 -8.89 -11.51
C THR A 177 6.35 -7.45 -11.98
N LEU A 178 6.24 -7.19 -13.28
CA LEU A 178 6.39 -5.84 -13.87
C LEU A 178 5.14 -4.98 -13.68
N VAL A 179 3.99 -5.58 -13.33
CA VAL A 179 2.72 -4.85 -13.18
C VAL A 179 2.82 -3.76 -12.12
N ALA A 180 3.44 -4.05 -10.97
CA ALA A 180 3.59 -3.09 -9.88
C ALA A 180 4.46 -1.87 -10.23
N PRO A 181 5.71 -2.02 -10.72
CA PRO A 181 6.52 -0.87 -11.11
C PRO A 181 5.92 -0.09 -12.27
N VAL A 182 5.31 -0.76 -13.26
CA VAL A 182 4.62 -0.09 -14.37
C VAL A 182 3.42 0.72 -13.88
N ALA A 183 2.60 0.17 -12.97
CA ALA A 183 1.47 0.88 -12.41
C ALA A 183 1.89 2.16 -11.67
N ILE A 184 2.94 2.08 -10.85
CA ILE A 184 3.50 3.25 -10.15
C ILE A 184 4.00 4.29 -11.16
N ALA A 185 4.72 3.86 -12.21
CA ALA A 185 5.20 4.77 -13.24
C ALA A 185 4.06 5.47 -13.99
N VAL A 186 3.02 4.74 -14.38
CA VAL A 186 1.82 5.29 -15.04
C VAL A 186 1.11 6.27 -14.12
N GLU A 187 0.98 5.96 -12.84
CA GLU A 187 0.39 6.84 -11.85
C GLU A 187 1.17 8.15 -11.70
N PHE A 188 2.51 8.07 -11.60
CA PHE A 188 3.36 9.26 -11.56
C PHE A 188 3.23 10.12 -12.81
N VAL A 189 3.23 9.50 -13.99
CA VAL A 189 3.03 10.22 -15.26
C VAL A 189 1.66 10.88 -15.29
N THR A 190 0.61 10.16 -14.87
CA THR A 190 -0.75 10.68 -14.84
C THR A 190 -0.88 11.87 -13.88
N LEU A 191 -0.34 11.77 -12.67
CA LEU A 191 -0.33 12.86 -11.70
C LEU A 191 0.47 14.07 -12.19
N THR A 192 1.54 13.84 -12.95
CA THR A 192 2.35 14.92 -13.55
C THR A 192 1.61 15.62 -14.69
N LEU A 193 0.87 14.87 -15.51
CA LEU A 193 0.10 15.41 -16.64
C LEU A 193 -1.19 16.10 -16.21
N MET A 194 -1.86 15.58 -15.17
CA MET A 194 -3.15 16.12 -14.70
C MET A 194 -3.01 17.32 -13.77
N ARG A 195 -1.82 17.58 -13.23
CA ARG A 195 -1.61 18.73 -12.33
C ARG A 195 -1.24 19.99 -13.12
N SER A 196 -2.12 20.98 -13.08
CA SER A 196 -1.81 22.37 -13.44
C SER A 196 -1.05 23.13 -12.33
N ASP A 197 -1.16 22.67 -11.08
CA ASP A 197 -0.54 23.30 -9.91
C ASP A 197 0.73 22.59 -9.44
N SER A 198 1.69 23.37 -8.95
CA SER A 198 2.95 22.86 -8.40
C SER A 198 2.70 21.84 -7.27
N ILE A 199 3.40 20.70 -7.34
CA ILE A 199 3.38 19.64 -6.30
C ILE A 199 3.82 20.17 -4.93
N PHE A 200 4.63 21.23 -4.95
CA PHE A 200 5.13 21.88 -3.75
C PHE A 200 4.64 23.34 -3.71
N PRO A 201 4.17 23.84 -2.57
CA PRO A 201 3.83 25.27 -2.45
C PRO A 201 5.04 26.14 -2.80
N ILE A 202 4.78 27.31 -3.40
CA ILE A 202 5.80 28.29 -3.75
C ILE A 202 6.53 28.69 -2.46
N GLY A 203 7.85 28.44 -2.38
CA GLY A 203 8.65 28.63 -1.17
C GLY A 203 8.92 27.38 -0.32
N ALA A 204 8.47 26.19 -0.75
CA ALA A 204 8.84 24.95 -0.09
C ALA A 204 10.36 24.72 -0.13
N GLY A 205 10.98 24.60 1.05
CA GLY A 205 12.41 24.33 1.20
C GLY A 205 12.85 23.08 0.43
N SER A 206 14.09 23.09 -0.07
CA SER A 206 14.69 21.96 -0.81
C SER A 206 14.61 20.63 -0.05
N VAL A 207 14.59 20.70 1.28
CA VAL A 207 14.53 19.52 2.16
C VAL A 207 13.17 18.83 2.12
N ALA A 208 12.06 19.57 2.06
CA ALA A 208 10.72 18.97 1.95
C ALA A 208 10.57 18.19 0.62
N LYS A 209 11.14 18.73 -0.46
CA LYS A 209 11.23 18.06 -1.76
C LYS A 209 12.12 16.81 -1.68
N GLY A 210 13.26 16.89 -1.00
CA GLY A 210 14.13 15.73 -0.76
C GLY A 210 13.41 14.59 -0.02
N LEU A 211 12.76 14.90 1.10
CA LEU A 211 11.99 13.91 1.88
C LEU A 211 10.85 13.29 1.07
N PHE A 212 10.28 14.02 0.11
CA PHE A 212 9.32 13.47 -0.85
C PHE A 212 9.96 12.44 -1.76
N PHE A 213 11.04 12.80 -2.45
CA PHE A 213 11.73 11.88 -3.35
C PHE A 213 12.30 10.66 -2.63
N VAL A 214 12.66 10.77 -1.36
CA VAL A 214 13.06 9.62 -0.52
C VAL A 214 11.91 8.62 -0.41
N VAL A 215 10.70 9.04 -0.03
CA VAL A 215 9.56 8.11 0.10
C VAL A 215 9.22 7.49 -1.25
N VAL A 216 9.17 8.30 -2.31
CA VAL A 216 8.91 7.81 -3.67
C VAL A 216 9.96 6.80 -4.12
N GLY A 217 11.24 7.12 -3.95
CA GLY A 217 12.36 6.25 -4.28
C GLY A 217 12.30 4.93 -3.51
N VAL A 218 11.97 4.97 -2.22
CA VAL A 218 11.75 3.77 -1.40
C VAL A 218 10.58 2.96 -1.95
N THR A 219 9.44 3.58 -2.26
CA THR A 219 8.27 2.88 -2.80
C THR A 219 8.55 2.17 -4.12
N VAL A 220 9.23 2.85 -5.05
CA VAL A 220 9.64 2.27 -6.34
C VAL A 220 10.66 1.14 -6.12
N THR A 221 11.61 1.34 -5.20
CA THR A 221 12.59 0.31 -4.88
C THR A 221 11.90 -0.92 -4.28
N LEU A 222 10.95 -0.73 -3.36
CA LEU A 222 10.20 -1.81 -2.74
C LEU A 222 9.29 -2.55 -3.72
N SER A 223 8.69 -1.87 -4.70
CA SER A 223 7.86 -2.57 -5.70
C SER A 223 8.65 -3.58 -6.53
N ILE A 224 9.97 -3.37 -6.68
CA ILE A 224 10.90 -4.28 -7.34
C ILE A 224 11.48 -5.29 -6.35
N LEU A 225 11.89 -4.85 -5.15
CA LEU A 225 12.54 -5.71 -4.16
C LEU A 225 11.58 -6.70 -3.50
N VAL A 226 10.30 -6.38 -3.33
CA VAL A 226 9.31 -7.27 -2.71
C VAL A 226 9.18 -8.62 -3.43
N PRO A 227 8.96 -8.69 -4.76
CA PRO A 227 8.93 -9.98 -5.47
C PRO A 227 10.28 -10.70 -5.43
N MET A 228 11.41 -9.98 -5.48
CA MET A 228 12.75 -10.57 -5.35
C MET A 228 12.97 -11.19 -3.97
N ALA A 229 12.62 -10.47 -2.91
CA ALA A 229 12.71 -10.93 -1.53
C ALA A 229 11.79 -12.14 -1.30
N SER A 230 10.59 -12.12 -1.86
CA SER A 230 9.67 -13.25 -1.80
C SER A 230 10.24 -14.52 -2.46
N ALA A 231 10.86 -14.37 -3.63
CA ALA A 231 11.53 -15.46 -4.33
C ALA A 231 12.74 -16.00 -3.53
N TRP A 232 13.51 -15.11 -2.88
CA TRP A 232 14.62 -15.49 -2.02
C TRP A 232 14.15 -16.25 -0.77
N ILE A 233 13.12 -15.74 -0.05
CA ILE A 233 12.52 -16.42 1.10
C ILE A 233 12.08 -17.83 0.71
N ARG A 234 11.42 -17.99 -0.45
CA ARG A 234 11.02 -19.30 -0.97
C ARG A 234 12.20 -20.26 -1.13
N GLN A 235 13.34 -19.78 -1.63
CA GLN A 235 14.54 -20.60 -1.79
C GLN A 235 15.12 -21.02 -0.44
N VAL A 236 15.24 -20.09 0.51
CA VAL A 236 15.74 -20.36 1.86
C VAL A 236 14.86 -21.40 2.56
N THR A 237 13.54 -21.24 2.52
CA THR A 237 12.57 -22.18 3.13
C THR A 237 12.71 -23.58 2.55
N ARG A 238 12.89 -23.72 1.23
CA ARG A 238 13.09 -25.02 0.56
C ARG A 238 14.40 -25.68 0.98
N ILE A 239 15.48 -24.92 1.13
CA ILE A 239 16.79 -25.44 1.56
C ILE A 239 16.70 -25.94 3.01
N ALA A 240 16.07 -25.17 3.90
CA ALA A 240 15.88 -25.56 5.29
C ALA A 240 15.09 -26.88 5.42
N GLN A 241 13.95 -27.00 4.70
CA GLN A 241 13.15 -28.23 4.68
C GLN A 241 13.89 -29.45 4.11
N SER A 242 14.79 -29.23 3.15
CA SER A 242 15.61 -30.32 2.58
C SER A 242 16.68 -30.82 3.55
N SER A 243 17.15 -29.96 4.45
CA SER A 243 18.15 -30.28 5.47
C SER A 243 17.53 -31.06 6.62
N ASP A 244 16.35 -30.65 7.11
CA ASP A 244 15.63 -31.36 8.18
C ASP A 244 15.25 -32.79 7.79
N ARG A 245 14.81 -33.00 6.54
CA ARG A 245 14.48 -34.36 6.04
C ARG A 245 15.69 -35.30 5.99
N ARG A 246 16.89 -34.77 5.78
CA ARG A 246 18.12 -35.60 5.77
C ARG A 246 18.49 -36.03 7.19
N LEU A 247 18.25 -35.19 8.19
CA LEU A 247 18.51 -35.49 9.59
C LEU A 247 17.51 -36.49 10.19
N SER A 248 16.26 -36.52 9.72
CA SER A 248 15.25 -37.50 10.18
C SER A 248 15.44 -38.93 9.65
N HIS A 249 16.34 -39.14 8.68
CA HIS A 249 16.64 -40.44 8.09
C HIS A 249 17.99 -41.01 8.53
N GLN A 250 18.69 -40.34 9.45
CA GLN A 250 19.88 -40.83 10.15
C GLN A 250 19.49 -41.26 11.56
#